data_AF-N1QH71-F1
#
_entry.id   AF-N1QH71-F1
#
_cell.length_a   1.000
_cell.length_b   1.000
_cell.length_c   1.000
_cell.angle_alpha   90.00
_cell.angle_beta   90.00
_cell.angle_gamma   90.00
#
_symmetry.space_group_name_H-M   'P 1'
#
loop_
_entity.id
_entity.type
_entity.pdbx_description
1 polymer ?
#
loop_
_entity_poly.entity_id
_entity_poly.type
_entity_poly.pdbx_seq_one_letter_code
_entity_poly.pdbx_strand_id
1 'polypeptide(L)'
;MTVAVADGIAVDSPFPENDIPPFAIDLPGDWPQGLVRSVFSSVSTSTPGGHLAIDKQRAVNFAGVNLLQAKSEGRAIDAIRFLQVWRDAMPEAWRDGCEFAVLQGYYTLTDHAKSIKYVDTTAAATAALEATAKEAKSLGAKRKWHEKFRASSKKTA
;
A
#
# COMPACT_ATOMS: atom_id res chain seq x y z
N MET A 1 17.26 -1.35 2.74
CA MET A 1 17.75 -1.05 1.37
C MET A 1 18.90 -0.04 1.38
N THR A 2 18.80 1.09 2.09
CA THR A 2 19.90 2.07 2.20
C THR A 2 21.17 1.49 2.85
N VAL A 3 21.03 0.71 3.92
CA VAL A 3 22.16 0.02 4.58
C VAL A 3 22.84 -0.99 3.64
N ALA A 4 22.05 -1.80 2.94
CA ALA A 4 22.56 -2.77 1.97
C ALA A 4 23.44 -2.14 0.87
N VAL A 5 23.03 -0.97 0.36
CA VAL A 5 23.78 -0.23 -0.66
C VAL A 5 25.07 0.37 -0.08
N ALA A 6 25.02 0.86 1.16
CA ALA A 6 26.20 1.35 1.86
C ALA A 6 27.24 0.24 2.08
N ASP A 7 26.79 -1.00 2.26
CA ASP A 7 27.64 -2.20 2.37
C ASP A 7 28.06 -2.78 1.00
N GLY A 8 27.74 -2.11 -0.10
CA GLY A 8 28.08 -2.55 -1.46
C GLY A 8 27.26 -3.74 -1.97
N ILE A 9 26.15 -4.06 -1.32
CA ILE A 9 25.27 -5.16 -1.73
C ILE A 9 24.37 -4.70 -2.88
N ALA A 10 24.45 -5.40 -4.00
CA ALA A 10 23.58 -5.17 -5.15
C ALA A 10 22.14 -5.61 -4.82
N VAL A 11 21.28 -4.62 -4.55
CA VAL A 11 19.88 -4.79 -4.12
C VAL A 11 19.00 -5.39 -5.23
N ASP A 12 19.44 -5.30 -6.47
CA ASP A 12 18.81 -5.85 -7.68
C ASP A 12 19.24 -7.29 -7.98
N SER A 13 20.11 -7.89 -7.15
CA SER A 13 20.55 -9.27 -7.33
C SER A 13 19.38 -10.26 -7.21
N PRO A 14 19.26 -11.25 -8.11
CA PRO A 14 18.23 -12.27 -8.02
C PRO A 14 18.36 -13.12 -6.75
N PHE A 15 17.22 -13.46 -6.13
CA PHE A 15 17.10 -14.31 -4.96
C PHE A 15 15.96 -15.34 -5.15
N PRO A 16 15.98 -16.50 -4.46
CA PRO A 16 14.92 -17.49 -4.57
C PRO A 16 13.56 -16.95 -4.08
N GLU A 17 12.46 -17.32 -4.75
CA GLU A 17 11.10 -16.86 -4.41
C GLU A 17 10.66 -17.18 -2.97
N ASN A 18 11.14 -18.30 -2.42
CA ASN A 18 10.81 -18.75 -1.07
C ASN A 18 11.79 -18.27 0.00
N ASP A 19 12.73 -17.40 -0.37
CA ASP A 19 13.82 -16.95 0.50
C ASP A 19 13.79 -15.43 0.73
N ILE A 20 14.46 -15.00 1.79
CA ILE A 20 14.64 -13.58 2.08
C ILE A 20 15.96 -13.14 1.45
N PRO A 21 16.00 -11.99 0.75
CA PRO A 21 17.25 -11.49 0.19
C PRO A 21 18.34 -11.38 1.27
N PRO A 22 19.62 -11.68 0.97
CA PRO A 22 20.69 -11.69 1.96
C PRO A 22 20.82 -10.40 2.77
N PHE A 23 20.62 -9.26 2.12
CA PHE A 23 20.64 -7.93 2.77
C PHE A 23 19.44 -7.61 3.67
N ALA A 24 18.47 -8.53 3.73
CA ALA A 24 17.27 -8.45 4.54
C ALA A 24 17.23 -9.54 5.64
N ILE A 25 18.29 -10.35 5.76
CA ILE A 25 18.42 -11.43 6.75
C ILE A 25 18.61 -10.92 8.19
N ASP A 26 18.88 -9.63 8.40
CA ASP A 26 18.98 -9.03 9.74
C ASP A 26 17.66 -8.42 10.26
N LEU A 27 16.65 -8.25 9.39
CA LEU A 27 15.26 -7.92 9.77
C LEU A 27 14.46 -8.97 10.58
N PRO A 28 14.72 -10.29 10.46
CA PRO A 28 14.00 -11.39 11.13
C PRO A 28 13.95 -11.34 12.65
N GLY A 29 14.88 -10.64 13.31
CA GLY A 29 14.91 -10.54 14.77
C GLY A 29 13.62 -9.95 15.34
N ASP A 30 13.00 -9.03 14.59
CA ASP A 30 11.81 -8.28 15.02
C ASP A 30 10.56 -8.52 14.16
N TRP A 31 10.67 -9.21 13.02
CA TRP A 31 9.58 -9.30 12.02
C TRP A 31 9.26 -10.74 11.56
N PRO A 32 7.97 -11.12 11.45
CA PRO A 32 7.56 -12.42 10.93
C PRO A 32 8.08 -12.67 9.51
N GLN A 33 8.75 -13.81 9.31
CA GLN A 33 9.35 -14.20 8.03
C GLN A 33 8.38 -14.17 6.86
N GLY A 34 7.13 -14.62 7.08
CA GLY A 34 6.11 -14.60 6.04
C GLY A 34 5.75 -13.19 5.56
N LEU A 35 5.75 -12.21 6.47
CA LEU A 35 5.49 -10.81 6.13
C LEU A 35 6.66 -10.23 5.31
N VAL A 36 7.89 -10.47 5.76
CA VAL A 36 9.10 -10.01 5.06
C VAL A 36 9.14 -10.57 3.64
N ARG A 37 8.89 -11.88 3.46
CA ARG A 37 8.81 -12.52 2.14
C ARG A 37 7.70 -11.93 1.27
N SER A 38 6.52 -11.70 1.84
CA SER A 38 5.38 -11.14 1.10
C SER A 38 5.67 -9.73 0.59
N VAL A 39 6.32 -8.90 1.41
CA VAL A 39 6.75 -7.55 0.99
C VAL A 39 7.76 -7.65 -0.15
N PHE A 40 8.81 -8.47 -0.01
CA PHE A 40 9.82 -8.62 -1.06
C PHE A 40 9.25 -9.21 -2.35
N SER A 41 8.34 -10.19 -2.25
CA SER A 41 7.62 -10.73 -3.41
C SER A 41 6.80 -9.66 -4.12
N SER A 42 6.12 -8.78 -3.38
CA SER A 42 5.28 -7.71 -3.96
C SER A 42 6.08 -6.68 -4.77
N VAL A 43 7.31 -6.39 -4.37
CA VAL A 43 8.20 -5.41 -5.03
C VAL A 43 9.16 -6.05 -6.03
N SER A 44 9.08 -7.37 -6.22
CA SER A 44 9.97 -8.10 -7.11
C SER A 44 9.28 -8.59 -8.38
N THR A 45 10.08 -8.93 -9.37
CA THR A 45 9.66 -9.54 -10.62
C THR A 45 10.41 -10.84 -10.87
N SER A 46 9.74 -11.81 -11.50
CA SER A 46 10.38 -13.06 -11.89
C SER A 46 11.39 -12.82 -13.01
N THR A 47 12.59 -13.33 -12.80
CA THR A 47 13.68 -13.35 -13.77
C THR A 47 13.59 -14.62 -14.62
N PRO A 48 14.20 -14.67 -15.82
CA PRO A 48 14.17 -15.85 -16.69
C PRO A 48 14.69 -17.15 -16.03
N GLY A 49 15.46 -17.04 -14.96
CA GLY A 49 15.99 -18.18 -14.19
C GLY A 49 15.06 -18.71 -13.09
N GLY A 50 13.83 -18.21 -12.96
CA GLY A 50 12.90 -18.61 -11.89
C GLY A 50 13.22 -17.99 -10.52
N HIS A 51 14.15 -17.02 -10.47
CA HIS A 51 14.46 -16.24 -9.29
C HIS A 51 13.67 -14.92 -9.29
N LEU A 52 13.48 -14.32 -8.13
CA LEU A 52 12.94 -12.98 -7.99
C LEU A 52 14.07 -11.96 -7.96
N ALA A 53 13.90 -10.83 -8.62
CA ALA A 53 14.76 -9.66 -8.46
C ALA A 53 13.90 -8.45 -8.13
N ILE A 54 14.40 -7.55 -7.28
CA ILE A 54 13.67 -6.34 -6.92
C ILE A 54 13.50 -5.46 -8.16
N ASP A 55 12.25 -5.13 -8.47
CA ASP A 55 11.92 -4.19 -9.52
C ASP A 55 12.04 -2.78 -8.95
N LYS A 56 12.97 -2.01 -9.51
CA LYS A 56 13.25 -0.62 -9.11
C LYS A 56 11.97 0.22 -9.09
N GLN A 57 11.13 0.14 -10.14
CA GLN A 57 9.93 0.96 -10.26
C GLN A 57 8.88 0.55 -9.22
N ARG A 58 8.69 -0.76 -9.01
CA ARG A 58 7.76 -1.26 -7.98
C ARG A 58 8.22 -0.91 -6.58
N ALA A 59 9.51 -1.05 -6.28
CA ALA A 59 10.07 -0.72 -4.97
C ALA A 59 9.95 0.78 -4.67
N VAL A 60 10.26 1.64 -5.65
CA VAL A 60 10.12 3.09 -5.53
C VAL A 60 8.64 3.48 -5.31
N ASN A 61 7.72 2.94 -6.13
CA ASN A 61 6.28 3.16 -5.96
C ASN A 61 5.80 2.70 -4.57
N PHE A 62 6.09 1.46 -4.19
CA PHE A 62 5.67 0.88 -2.92
C PHE A 62 6.16 1.73 -1.74
N ALA A 63 7.43 2.12 -1.73
CA ALA A 63 7.98 2.93 -0.66
C ALA A 63 7.37 4.35 -0.62
N GLY A 64 7.15 4.96 -1.78
CA GLY A 64 6.53 6.29 -1.85
C GLY A 64 5.08 6.30 -1.38
N VAL A 65 4.29 5.29 -1.76
CA VAL A 65 2.89 5.13 -1.30
C VAL A 65 2.83 4.94 0.20
N ASN A 66 3.63 4.00 0.75
CA ASN A 66 3.64 3.73 2.20
C ASN A 66 4.13 4.95 3.01
N LEU A 67 5.17 5.65 2.52
CA LEU A 67 5.67 6.86 3.15
C LEU A 67 4.62 7.98 3.12
N LEU A 68 3.94 8.17 1.99
CA LEU A 68 2.90 9.19 1.85
C LEU A 68 1.73 8.89 2.77
N GLN A 69 1.28 7.64 2.83
CA GLN A 69 0.21 7.21 3.73
C GLN A 69 0.59 7.46 5.20
N ALA A 70 1.80 7.08 5.61
CA ALA A 70 2.30 7.25 6.98
C ALA A 70 2.50 8.73 7.37
N LYS A 71 2.91 9.59 6.44
CA LYS A 71 3.12 11.02 6.71
C LYS A 71 1.86 11.86 6.59
N SER A 72 0.98 11.50 5.66
CA SER A 72 -0.25 12.24 5.40
C SER A 72 -1.23 12.05 6.55
N GLU A 73 -1.41 10.83 7.07
CA GLU A 73 -2.43 10.53 8.11
C GLU A 73 -3.81 11.15 7.78
N GLY A 74 -4.16 11.24 6.49
CA GLY A 74 -5.39 11.87 5.99
C GLY A 74 -5.35 13.40 5.86
N ARG A 75 -4.21 14.04 6.13
CA ARG A 75 -3.96 15.49 6.02
C ARG A 75 -3.05 15.81 4.84
N ALA A 76 -3.20 17.01 4.30
CA ALA A 76 -2.29 17.52 3.28
C ALA A 76 -0.95 17.89 3.93
N ILE A 77 0.15 17.44 3.33
CA ILE A 77 1.53 17.72 3.75
C ILE A 77 2.28 18.45 2.64
N ASP A 78 3.38 19.11 2.99
CA ASP A 78 4.22 19.80 2.01
C ASP A 78 4.82 18.82 1.00
N ALA A 79 4.55 19.06 -0.29
CA ALA A 79 4.90 18.18 -1.38
C ALA A 79 6.42 18.14 -1.62
N ILE A 80 7.11 19.28 -1.49
CA ILE A 80 8.57 19.38 -1.71
C ILE A 80 9.30 18.60 -0.60
N ARG A 81 8.90 18.81 0.65
CA ARG A 81 9.44 18.11 1.81
C ARG A 81 9.17 16.61 1.73
N PHE A 82 7.98 16.21 1.29
CA PHE A 82 7.69 14.80 1.04
C PHE A 82 8.66 14.19 0.00
N LEU A 83 8.85 14.87 -1.14
CA LEU A 83 9.74 14.38 -2.21
C LEU A 83 11.19 14.24 -1.72
N GLN A 84 11.67 15.19 -0.91
CA GLN A 84 13.00 15.12 -0.29
C GLN A 84 13.13 13.91 0.63
N VAL A 85 12.21 13.74 1.58
CA VAL A 85 12.22 12.61 2.52
C VAL A 85 12.12 11.27 1.78
N TRP A 86 11.33 11.21 0.71
CA TRP A 86 11.21 10.01 -0.11
C TRP A 86 12.53 9.67 -0.81
N ARG A 87 13.19 10.65 -1.43
CA ARG A 87 14.52 10.49 -2.05
C ARG A 87 15.59 10.08 -1.03
N ASP A 88 15.56 10.64 0.17
CA ASP A 88 16.50 10.33 1.24
C ASP A 88 16.33 8.89 1.75
N ALA A 89 15.11 8.35 1.69
CA ALA A 89 14.81 6.97 2.07
C ALA A 89 15.21 5.94 0.99
N MET A 90 15.51 6.37 -0.23
CA MET A 90 15.88 5.49 -1.35
C MET A 90 17.39 5.38 -1.52
N PRO A 91 17.90 4.24 -2.05
CA PRO A 91 19.23 4.15 -2.62
C PRO A 91 19.56 5.30 -3.57
N GLU A 92 20.81 5.76 -3.57
CA GLU A 92 21.25 6.88 -4.41
C GLU A 92 20.92 6.67 -5.90
N ALA A 93 21.19 5.47 -6.42
CA ALA A 93 20.90 5.09 -7.80
C ALA A 93 19.39 5.11 -8.16
N TRP A 94 18.50 5.21 -7.17
CA TRP A 94 17.04 5.15 -7.35
C TRP A 94 16.36 6.50 -7.08
N ARG A 95 17.10 7.51 -6.59
CA ARG A 95 16.55 8.84 -6.28
C ARG A 95 15.94 9.54 -7.49
N ASP A 96 16.51 9.33 -8.67
CA ASP A 96 16.00 9.90 -9.92
C ASP A 96 14.61 9.35 -10.30
N GLY A 97 14.26 8.16 -9.80
CA GLY A 97 12.93 7.57 -10.02
C GLY A 97 11.85 8.10 -9.06
N CYS A 98 12.21 8.91 -8.06
CA CYS A 98 11.26 9.45 -7.08
C CYS A 98 10.55 10.68 -7.67
N GLU A 99 9.44 10.42 -8.36
CA GLU A 99 8.60 11.44 -8.99
C GLU A 99 7.12 11.23 -8.63
N PHE A 100 6.35 12.31 -8.57
CA PHE A 100 4.91 12.22 -8.30
C PHE A 100 4.16 11.38 -9.33
N ALA A 101 4.61 11.36 -10.59
CA ALA A 101 4.03 10.53 -11.65
C ALA A 101 4.01 9.04 -11.28
N VAL A 102 5.02 8.57 -10.54
CA VAL A 102 5.10 7.18 -10.08
C VAL A 102 4.01 6.84 -9.06
N LEU A 103 3.49 7.83 -8.33
CA LEU A 103 2.43 7.65 -7.32
C LEU A 103 1.02 7.91 -7.87
N GLN A 104 0.87 8.04 -9.19
CA GLN A 104 -0.40 8.41 -9.81
C GLN A 104 -1.55 7.50 -9.34
N GLY A 105 -2.66 8.12 -8.93
CA GLY A 105 -3.83 7.43 -8.39
C GLY A 105 -3.84 7.29 -6.87
N TYR A 106 -2.72 7.47 -6.16
CA TYR A 106 -2.64 7.37 -4.70
C TYR A 106 -2.58 8.72 -3.98
N TYR A 107 -2.66 9.83 -4.71
CA TYR A 107 -2.58 11.16 -4.12
C TYR A 107 -3.46 12.19 -4.82
N THR A 108 -3.74 13.27 -4.10
CA THR A 108 -4.26 14.53 -4.64
C THR A 108 -3.31 15.66 -4.31
N LEU A 109 -3.04 16.52 -5.30
CA LEU A 109 -2.31 17.76 -5.10
C LEU A 109 -3.28 18.92 -4.90
N THR A 110 -2.99 19.76 -3.92
CA THR A 110 -3.74 20.99 -3.62
C THR A 110 -2.77 22.17 -3.56
N ASP A 111 -3.32 23.39 -3.50
CA ASP A 111 -2.53 24.63 -3.37
C ASP A 111 -1.44 24.76 -4.43
N HIS A 112 -1.82 24.71 -5.71
CA HIS A 112 -0.88 24.81 -6.84
C HIS A 112 0.29 23.81 -6.78
N ALA A 113 0.00 22.56 -6.37
CA ALA A 113 0.98 21.47 -6.20
C ALA A 113 2.01 21.66 -5.06
N LYS A 114 1.74 22.57 -4.12
CA LYS A 114 2.57 22.72 -2.90
C LYS A 114 2.23 21.71 -1.82
N SER A 115 1.00 21.20 -1.83
CA SER A 115 0.54 20.24 -0.83
C SER A 115 0.08 18.94 -1.48
N ILE A 116 0.48 17.81 -0.89
CA ILE A 116 0.10 16.46 -1.31
C ILE A 116 -0.67 15.77 -0.18
N LYS A 117 -1.74 15.06 -0.53
CA LYS A 117 -2.54 14.25 0.40
C LYS A 117 -2.70 12.84 -0.15
N TYR A 118 -2.54 11.84 0.72
CA TYR A 118 -2.81 10.45 0.38
C TYR A 118 -4.30 10.23 0.10
N VAL A 119 -4.61 9.50 -0.97
CA VAL A 119 -5.96 9.02 -1.28
C VAL A 119 -5.93 7.49 -1.30
N ASP A 120 -6.74 6.92 -0.42
CA ASP A 120 -6.97 5.48 -0.41
C ASP A 120 -7.95 5.12 -1.55
N THR A 121 -7.41 4.60 -2.64
CA THR A 121 -8.18 4.13 -3.80
C THR A 121 -9.00 2.88 -3.50
N THR A 122 -8.59 2.06 -2.53
CA THR A 122 -9.36 0.90 -2.06
C THR A 122 -10.58 1.31 -1.22
N ALA A 123 -10.45 2.34 -0.37
CA ALA A 123 -11.57 2.93 0.36
C ALA A 123 -12.51 3.74 -0.55
N ALA A 124 -11.98 4.41 -1.58
CA ALA A 124 -12.80 5.13 -2.56
C ALA A 124 -13.63 4.18 -3.43
N ALA A 125 -13.09 3.02 -3.82
CA ALA A 125 -13.82 2.00 -4.56
C ALA A 125 -14.93 1.33 -3.72
N THR A 126 -14.69 1.08 -2.42
CA THR A 126 -15.71 0.55 -1.51
C THR A 126 -16.79 1.60 -1.19
N ALA A 127 -16.42 2.86 -0.99
CA ALA A 127 -17.39 3.95 -0.78
C ALA A 127 -18.24 4.25 -2.03
N ALA A 128 -17.67 4.12 -3.24
CA ALA A 128 -18.41 4.23 -4.49
C ALA A 128 -19.42 3.08 -4.65
N LEU A 129 -19.03 1.83 -4.34
CA LEU A 129 -19.94 0.68 -4.33
C LEU A 129 -21.08 0.84 -3.29
N GLU A 130 -20.79 1.40 -2.11
CA GLU A 130 -21.81 1.70 -1.10
C GLU A 130 -22.73 2.87 -1.49
N ALA A 131 -22.23 3.87 -2.21
CA ALA A 131 -23.01 4.98 -2.74
C ALA A 131 -23.96 4.52 -3.87
N THR A 132 -23.48 3.70 -4.80
CA THR A 132 -24.33 3.10 -5.85
C THR A 132 -25.37 2.13 -5.26
N ALA A 133 -25.05 1.45 -4.16
CA ALA A 133 -26.01 0.61 -3.42
C ALA A 133 -27.07 1.42 -2.64
N LYS A 134 -26.79 2.69 -2.29
CA LYS A 134 -27.75 3.60 -1.66
C LYS A 134 -28.70 4.26 -2.66
N GLU A 135 -28.24 4.58 -3.87
CA GLU A 135 -29.11 5.15 -4.92
C GLU A 135 -30.10 4.12 -5.48
N ALA A 136 -29.76 2.82 -5.49
CA ALA A 136 -30.67 1.75 -5.90
C ALA A 136 -31.74 1.38 -4.85
N LYS A 137 -31.75 1.97 -3.64
CA LYS A 137 -32.69 1.64 -2.55
C LYS A 137 -33.65 2.78 -2.15
N SER A 138 -33.76 3.82 -2.96
CA SER A 138 -34.66 4.96 -2.70
C SER A 138 -36.13 4.74 -3.14
N LEU A 139 -36.49 3.55 -3.64
CA LEU A 139 -37.88 3.24 -3.97
C LEU A 139 -38.35 1.97 -3.26
N GLY A 140 -38.86 2.17 -2.04
CA GLY A 140 -39.88 1.31 -1.44
C GLY A 140 -39.37 0.18 -0.55
N ALA A 141 -39.23 0.43 0.75
CA ALA A 141 -39.54 -0.57 1.79
C ALA A 141 -39.61 0.08 3.19
N LYS A 142 -40.62 0.94 3.41
CA LYS A 142 -41.21 1.06 4.75
C LYS A 142 -41.82 -0.30 5.09
N ARG A 143 -41.15 -1.17 5.85
CA ARG A 143 -41.81 -2.19 6.71
C ARG A 143 -40.83 -3.02 7.56
N LYS A 144 -41.06 -2.93 8.87
CA LYS A 144 -41.03 -4.00 9.88
C LYS A 144 -39.66 -4.50 10.40
N TRP A 145 -39.02 -3.66 11.22
CA TRP A 145 -38.02 -4.08 12.23
C TRP A 145 -38.66 -4.88 13.40
N HIS A 146 -39.94 -4.63 13.72
CA HIS A 146 -40.59 -5.16 14.94
C HIS A 146 -41.14 -6.61 14.84
N GLU A 147 -40.72 -7.42 13.87
CA GLU A 147 -41.18 -8.83 13.78
C GLU A 147 -40.17 -9.87 14.28
N LYS A 148 -38.94 -9.46 14.66
CA LYS A 148 -37.88 -10.41 15.07
C LYS A 148 -37.96 -10.97 16.51
N PHE A 149 -39.03 -10.73 17.27
CA PHE A 149 -39.11 -11.20 18.69
C PHE A 149 -40.39 -11.96 19.10
N ARG A 150 -41.20 -12.47 18.16
CA ARG A 150 -42.43 -13.23 18.51
C ARG A 150 -42.51 -14.67 17.98
N ALA A 151 -41.38 -15.29 17.64
CA ALA A 151 -41.35 -16.66 17.09
C ALA A 151 -40.87 -17.76 18.07
N SER A 152 -40.89 -17.52 19.38
CA SER A 152 -40.57 -18.56 20.38
C SER A 152 -41.54 -18.56 21.54
N SER A 153 -42.81 -18.89 21.29
CA SER A 153 -43.76 -19.38 22.30
C SER A 153 -45.01 -19.92 21.63
N LYS A 154 -44.98 -21.21 21.24
CA LYS A 154 -46.07 -22.19 21.28
C LYS A 154 -45.80 -23.35 20.31
N LYS A 155 -45.43 -24.50 20.88
CA LYS A 155 -46.01 -25.78 20.47
C LYS A 155 -45.94 -26.76 21.63
N THR A 156 -47.07 -26.84 22.32
CA THR A 156 -47.53 -28.01 23.07
C THR A 156 -47.62 -29.19 22.12
N ALA A 157 -47.11 -30.34 22.55
CA ALA A 157 -47.69 -31.65 22.32
C ALA A 157 -47.58 -32.40 23.64
#